data_AF-A0A4P5X2X1-F1
#
_entry.id   AF-A0A4P5X2X1-F1
#
_cell.length_a   1.000
_cell.length_b   1.000
_cell.length_c   1.000
_cell.angle_alpha   90.00
_cell.angle_beta   90.00
_cell.angle_gamma   90.00
#
_symmetry.space_group_name_H-M   'P 1'
#
loop_
_entity.id
_entity.type
_entity.pdbx_description
1 polymer ?
#
loop_
_entity_poly.entity_id
_entity_poly.type
_entity_poly.pdbx_seq_one_letter_code
_entity_poly.pdbx_strand_id
1 'polypeptide(L)'
;MVALAAFNSAPASGQSGGVDTGSIRISEFRRQSPTCTSTVTVALYTITNGVDSPAISYTTSQCAEFVRIVPDPLNLNMPQINVNVASPIPAEVTLGNSLNQAGGDPASVGHNLKGIAVSGLGRFYGGISGTLINNVAADQIFRFDADVAINGGVFATNAGNFSIFVVDAGSYGPNAIIQCSNGPITRIAATSLLRGTISAGTNINEVTVSAGDLAATSIEALQGAIGTVSAAGKIGSSASPTVISARNGITRFTATEIFGNITANANGGNGNIASLVTTSGNFIGSLTAKNILASAAPRGITVAGTLDANI
;
A
#
# COMPACT_ATOMS: atom_id res chain seq x y z
N MET A 1 6.54 16.81 19.39
CA MET A 1 7.69 16.59 18.48
C MET A 1 8.49 15.45 19.08
N VAL A 2 8.11 14.20 18.76
CA VAL A 2 8.76 13.02 19.33
C VAL A 2 9.84 12.59 18.33
N ALA A 3 11.09 12.59 18.79
CA ALA A 3 12.22 12.15 18.00
C ALA A 3 12.04 10.67 17.63
N LEU A 4 11.99 10.40 16.33
CA LEU A 4 12.00 9.07 15.75
C LEU A 4 13.36 8.45 16.08
N ALA A 5 13.38 7.42 16.93
CA ALA A 5 14.61 6.69 17.20
C ALA A 5 15.09 6.03 15.91
N ALA A 6 16.15 6.58 15.32
CA ALA A 6 16.81 6.00 14.17
C ALA A 6 17.31 4.60 14.54
N PHE A 7 16.87 3.58 13.79
CA PHE A 7 17.50 2.27 13.77
C PHE A 7 18.90 2.41 13.12
N ASN A 8 19.85 2.96 13.87
CA ASN A 8 21.26 2.99 13.50
C ASN A 8 21.87 1.62 13.79
N SER A 9 21.65 0.66 12.90
CA SER A 9 22.59 -0.44 12.71
C SER A 9 23.06 -0.42 11.26
N ALA A 10 24.19 0.24 11.04
CA ALA A 10 24.94 0.10 9.81
C ALA A 10 25.13 -1.39 9.51
N PRO A 11 24.95 -1.86 8.26
CA PRO A 11 25.23 -3.24 7.95
C PRO A 11 26.72 -3.50 8.21
N ALA A 12 27.01 -4.35 9.19
CA ALA A 12 28.33 -4.95 9.30
C ALA A 12 28.67 -5.59 7.95
N SER A 13 29.87 -5.35 7.45
CA SER A 13 30.41 -5.90 6.19
C SER A 13 30.04 -7.38 6.00
N GLY A 14 29.07 -7.69 5.14
CA GLY A 14 28.42 -9.01 5.18
C GLY A 14 27.65 -9.45 3.93
N GLN A 15 27.95 -8.91 2.74
CA GLN A 15 27.56 -9.60 1.50
C GLN A 15 28.28 -10.95 1.47
N SER A 16 27.52 -12.04 1.48
CA SER A 16 28.08 -13.40 1.59
C SER A 16 27.54 -14.36 0.53
N GLY A 17 26.80 -13.83 -0.45
CA GLY A 17 26.30 -14.56 -1.59
C GLY A 17 25.30 -13.75 -2.40
N GLY A 18 25.25 -14.03 -3.70
CA GLY A 18 24.23 -13.50 -4.60
C GLY A 18 24.22 -14.27 -5.91
N VAL A 19 23.08 -14.26 -6.59
CA VAL A 19 22.92 -14.82 -7.93
C VAL A 19 22.59 -13.66 -8.87
N ASP A 20 23.40 -13.52 -9.91
CA ASP A 20 23.12 -12.66 -11.05
C ASP A 20 22.55 -13.54 -12.17
N THR A 21 21.33 -13.25 -12.57
CA THR A 21 20.63 -13.97 -13.64
C THR A 21 20.73 -13.26 -14.99
N GLY A 22 21.42 -12.12 -15.05
CA GLY A 22 21.43 -11.20 -16.20
C GLY A 22 20.10 -10.46 -16.41
N SER A 23 19.14 -10.64 -15.50
CA SER A 23 17.83 -9.99 -15.48
C SER A 23 17.48 -9.46 -14.08
N ILE A 24 17.87 -10.21 -13.04
CA ILE A 24 17.72 -9.87 -11.63
C ILE A 24 18.98 -10.31 -10.88
N ARG A 25 19.46 -9.44 -10.01
CA ARG A 25 20.43 -9.73 -8.96
C ARG A 25 19.72 -9.93 -7.63
N ILE A 26 19.97 -11.07 -7.01
CA ILE A 26 19.53 -11.36 -5.65
C ILE A 26 20.78 -11.28 -4.78
N SER A 27 20.75 -10.46 -3.72
CA SER A 27 21.84 -10.34 -2.75
C SER A 27 21.34 -10.66 -1.36
N GLU A 28 22.12 -11.44 -0.62
CA GLU A 28 21.82 -11.80 0.76
C GLU A 28 22.79 -11.14 1.73
N PHE A 29 22.24 -10.66 2.84
CA PHE A 29 23.01 -10.10 3.95
C PHE A 29 22.78 -10.95 5.19
N ARG A 30 23.88 -11.37 5.81
CA ARG A 30 23.89 -12.31 6.93
C ARG A 30 24.26 -11.61 8.23
N ARG A 31 23.64 -12.05 9.31
CA ARG A 31 24.19 -11.92 10.67
C ARG A 31 24.88 -13.23 11.01
N GLN A 32 26.13 -13.20 11.47
CA GLN A 32 26.81 -14.39 11.97
C GLN A 32 26.08 -14.90 13.23
N SER A 33 25.18 -15.87 13.05
CA SER A 33 24.61 -16.63 14.17
C SER A 33 24.78 -18.12 13.90
N PRO A 34 25.53 -18.86 14.74
CA PRO A 34 25.89 -20.25 14.49
C PRO A 34 24.76 -21.27 14.71
N THR A 35 23.55 -20.85 15.11
CA THR A 35 22.47 -21.76 15.54
C THR A 35 21.22 -21.77 14.65
N CYS A 36 21.26 -21.11 13.50
CA CYS A 36 20.06 -20.87 12.71
C CYS A 36 20.05 -21.72 11.42
N THR A 37 18.99 -22.53 11.24
CA THR A 37 18.83 -23.55 10.19
C THR A 37 17.79 -23.17 9.13
N SER A 38 17.40 -21.89 9.05
CA SER A 38 16.33 -21.44 8.14
C SER A 38 16.83 -21.34 6.71
N THR A 39 16.04 -21.90 5.79
CA THR A 39 16.28 -21.85 4.34
C THR A 39 15.40 -20.77 3.71
N VAL A 40 15.99 -19.84 2.95
CA VAL A 40 15.25 -18.90 2.10
C VAL A 40 15.34 -19.37 0.65
N THR A 41 14.20 -19.45 -0.01
CA THR A 41 14.08 -19.79 -1.43
C THR A 41 13.45 -18.61 -2.17
N VAL A 42 14.17 -18.05 -3.13
CA VAL A 42 13.66 -17.05 -4.07
C VAL A 42 13.50 -17.72 -5.43
N ALA A 43 12.30 -17.72 -5.97
CA ALA A 43 12.00 -18.28 -7.27
C ALA A 43 11.42 -17.21 -8.21
N LEU A 44 11.96 -17.15 -9.43
CA LEU A 44 11.51 -16.28 -10.50
C LEU A 44 10.61 -17.08 -11.45
N TYR A 45 9.38 -16.61 -11.66
CA TYR A 45 8.39 -17.28 -12.49
C TYR A 45 8.11 -16.50 -13.76
N THR A 46 8.28 -17.17 -14.89
CA THR A 46 7.79 -16.68 -16.18
C THR A 46 6.38 -17.22 -16.36
N ILE A 47 5.38 -16.37 -16.13
CA ILE A 47 3.99 -16.71 -16.43
C ILE A 47 3.79 -16.60 -17.94
N THR A 48 3.54 -17.74 -18.60
CA THR A 48 3.12 -17.84 -19.99
C THR A 48 1.74 -18.48 -20.02
N ASN A 49 0.72 -17.77 -20.51
CA ASN A 49 -0.67 -18.27 -20.59
C ASN A 49 -1.24 -18.80 -19.25
N GLY A 50 -0.91 -18.16 -18.13
CA GLY A 50 -1.41 -18.55 -16.80
C GLY A 50 -0.75 -19.80 -16.20
N VAL A 51 0.29 -20.35 -16.84
CA VAL A 51 1.08 -21.45 -16.29
C VAL A 51 2.38 -20.90 -15.71
N ASP A 52 2.60 -21.17 -14.42
CA ASP A 52 3.82 -20.86 -13.69
C ASP A 52 4.92 -21.85 -14.08
N SER A 53 5.92 -21.38 -14.83
CA SER A 53 7.18 -22.12 -14.98
C SER A 53 8.27 -21.41 -14.18
N PRO A 54 8.85 -22.04 -13.14
CA PRO A 54 9.98 -21.46 -12.43
C PRO A 54 11.15 -21.40 -13.40
N ALA A 55 11.53 -20.19 -13.80
CA ALA A 55 12.66 -19.99 -14.68
C ALA A 55 13.99 -20.18 -13.91
N ILE A 56 14.05 -19.75 -12.65
CA ILE A 56 15.24 -19.79 -11.80
C ILE A 56 14.81 -19.90 -10.33
N SER A 57 15.41 -20.81 -9.56
CA SER A 57 15.24 -20.89 -8.10
C SER A 57 16.60 -20.76 -7.41
N TYR A 58 16.66 -19.89 -6.42
CA TYR A 58 17.82 -19.69 -5.56
C TYR A 58 17.46 -20.07 -4.13
N THR A 59 18.20 -20.99 -3.55
CA THR A 59 17.98 -21.49 -2.19
C THR A 59 19.24 -21.28 -1.37
N THR A 60 19.13 -20.55 -0.27
CA THR A 60 20.22 -20.39 0.70
C THR A 60 19.97 -21.30 1.91
N SER A 61 21.01 -22.00 2.37
CA SER A 61 20.94 -22.91 3.51
C SER A 61 21.29 -22.25 4.85
N GLN A 62 21.43 -20.91 4.86
CA GLN A 62 21.88 -20.14 6.03
C GLN A 62 20.97 -18.94 6.29
N CYS A 63 20.98 -18.45 7.53
CA CYS A 63 20.05 -17.42 7.97
C CYS A 63 20.36 -16.03 7.38
N ALA A 64 19.62 -15.69 6.33
CA ALA A 64 19.52 -14.33 5.83
C ALA A 64 18.74 -13.47 6.83
N GLU A 65 19.27 -12.30 7.18
CA GLU A 65 18.50 -11.26 7.89
C GLU A 65 17.76 -10.37 6.88
N PHE A 66 18.29 -10.30 5.66
CA PHE A 66 17.78 -9.40 4.64
C PHE A 66 18.04 -9.97 3.25
N VAL A 67 17.00 -9.96 2.42
CA VAL A 67 17.06 -10.33 1.00
C VAL A 67 16.82 -9.07 0.17
N ARG A 68 17.82 -8.73 -0.65
CA ARG A 68 17.69 -7.65 -1.63
C ARG A 68 17.46 -8.23 -3.01
N ILE A 69 16.46 -7.72 -3.69
CA ILE A 69 16.16 -8.05 -5.09
C ILE A 69 16.32 -6.78 -5.91
N VAL A 70 17.19 -6.82 -6.91
CA VAL A 70 17.49 -5.69 -7.80
C VAL A 70 17.36 -6.16 -9.24
N PRO A 71 16.60 -5.47 -10.10
CA PRO A 71 16.65 -5.75 -11.54
C PRO A 71 18.01 -5.36 -12.11
N ASP A 72 18.58 -6.23 -12.94
CA ASP A 72 19.78 -5.95 -13.73
C ASP A 72 19.59 -6.44 -15.16
N PRO A 73 19.51 -5.58 -16.19
CA PRO A 73 19.60 -4.12 -16.12
C PRO A 73 18.31 -3.47 -15.58
N LEU A 74 18.42 -2.25 -15.04
CA LEU A 74 17.31 -1.46 -14.46
C LEU A 74 16.14 -1.19 -15.43
N ASN A 75 16.28 -1.53 -16.71
CA ASN A 75 15.28 -1.33 -17.74
C ASN A 75 14.44 -2.57 -18.08
N LEU A 76 14.45 -3.60 -17.23
CA LEU A 76 13.75 -4.85 -17.50
C LEU A 76 12.33 -4.89 -16.89
N ASN A 77 11.39 -5.51 -17.61
CA ASN A 77 10.15 -6.00 -17.02
C ASN A 77 10.46 -7.18 -16.09
N MET A 78 10.05 -7.06 -14.83
CA MET A 78 10.31 -8.05 -13.80
C MET A 78 9.28 -9.19 -13.82
N PRO A 79 9.72 -10.47 -13.79
CA PRO A 79 8.84 -11.62 -13.66
C PRO A 79 8.11 -11.63 -12.31
N GLN A 80 7.26 -12.63 -12.10
CA GLN A 80 6.70 -12.85 -10.77
C GLN A 80 7.81 -13.40 -9.86
N ILE A 81 7.91 -12.86 -8.66
CA ILE A 81 8.89 -13.26 -7.66
C ILE A 81 8.17 -13.95 -6.51
N ASN A 82 8.51 -15.19 -6.22
CA ASN A 82 8.03 -15.84 -5.00
C ASN A 82 9.22 -16.00 -4.04
N VAL A 83 9.09 -15.43 -2.86
CA VAL A 83 10.06 -15.56 -1.76
C VAL A 83 9.41 -16.43 -0.68
N ASN A 84 9.94 -17.63 -0.48
CA ASN A 84 9.44 -18.60 0.47
C ASN A 84 10.51 -18.93 1.50
N VAL A 85 10.14 -18.95 2.78
CA VAL A 85 11.08 -19.26 3.86
C VAL A 85 10.55 -20.38 4.73
N ALA A 86 11.37 -21.41 4.93
CA ALA A 86 10.98 -22.64 5.60
C ALA A 86 10.73 -22.48 7.12
N SER A 87 11.19 -21.38 7.73
CA SER A 87 10.97 -21.05 9.13
C SER A 87 10.86 -19.52 9.31
N PRO A 88 9.90 -18.99 10.08
CA PRO A 88 9.76 -17.56 10.27
C PRO A 88 11.03 -16.97 10.85
N ILE A 89 11.67 -16.10 10.08
CA ILE A 89 12.77 -15.26 10.52
C ILE A 89 12.34 -13.80 10.36
N PRO A 90 12.79 -12.90 11.24
CA PRO A 90 12.57 -11.46 11.08
C PRO A 90 13.47 -10.96 9.95
N ALA A 91 13.19 -11.39 8.72
CA ALA A 91 13.89 -10.96 7.54
C ALA A 91 13.06 -9.98 6.73
N GLU A 92 13.76 -9.04 6.14
CA GLU A 92 13.22 -7.98 5.30
C GLU A 92 13.50 -8.31 3.83
N VAL A 93 12.51 -8.08 2.97
CA VAL A 93 12.68 -8.10 1.51
C VAL A 93 12.66 -6.66 1.02
N THR A 94 13.74 -6.23 0.37
CA THR A 94 13.73 -4.97 -0.40
C THR A 94 13.76 -5.25 -1.89
N LEU A 95 12.84 -4.62 -2.62
CA LEU A 95 12.95 -4.44 -4.06
C LEU A 95 13.61 -3.09 -4.36
N GLY A 96 14.85 -3.12 -4.88
CA GLY A 96 15.60 -1.93 -5.30
C GLY A 96 17.00 -1.76 -4.72
N ASN A 97 17.67 -0.68 -5.18
CA ASN A 97 19.12 -0.48 -5.03
C ASN A 97 19.52 0.16 -3.69
N SER A 98 18.56 0.74 -2.95
CA SER A 98 18.76 1.36 -1.63
C SER A 98 17.60 0.95 -0.72
N LEU A 99 17.84 0.12 0.29
CA LEU A 99 17.62 0.59 1.67
C LEU A 99 18.08 2.04 1.85
N ASN A 100 17.19 3.01 1.61
CA ASN A 100 17.35 4.30 2.26
C ASN A 100 17.07 4.07 3.74
N GLN A 101 18.12 3.76 4.51
CA GLN A 101 18.09 3.59 5.98
C GLN A 101 17.75 4.89 6.74
N ALA A 102 17.09 5.86 6.11
CA ALA A 102 16.82 7.17 6.70
C ALA A 102 15.50 7.74 6.18
N GLY A 103 14.39 7.01 6.34
CA GLY A 103 13.03 7.56 6.17
C GLY A 103 12.71 8.20 4.81
N GLY A 104 13.53 7.95 3.80
CA GLY A 104 13.32 8.40 2.43
C GLY A 104 12.61 7.33 1.62
N ASP A 105 11.84 7.77 0.63
CA ASP A 105 11.10 6.94 -0.31
C ASP A 105 12.01 5.84 -0.91
N PRO A 106 11.49 4.61 -1.14
CA PRO A 106 12.24 3.60 -1.87
C PRO A 106 12.65 4.18 -3.22
N ALA A 107 13.91 3.97 -3.61
CA ALA A 107 14.27 4.27 -4.99
C ALA A 107 13.56 3.24 -5.89
N SER A 108 12.60 3.71 -6.68
CA SER A 108 11.92 2.91 -7.70
C SER A 108 12.94 2.27 -8.65
N VAL A 109 12.78 0.97 -8.92
CA VAL A 109 13.68 0.21 -9.81
C VAL A 109 12.91 -0.59 -10.85
N GLY A 110 13.57 -0.98 -11.94
CA GLY A 110 12.95 -1.84 -12.96
C GLY A 110 11.81 -1.14 -13.69
N HIS A 111 11.11 -1.85 -14.57
CA HIS A 111 9.90 -1.34 -15.25
C HIS A 111 8.65 -1.96 -14.62
N ASN A 112 7.91 -2.77 -15.38
CA ASN A 112 6.70 -3.41 -14.88
C ASN A 112 7.06 -4.60 -14.00
N LEU A 113 6.33 -4.80 -12.92
CA LEU A 113 6.44 -5.97 -12.05
C LEU A 113 5.21 -6.85 -12.25
N LYS A 114 5.44 -8.12 -12.61
CA LYS A 114 4.32 -9.08 -12.69
C LYS A 114 3.73 -9.36 -11.33
N GLY A 115 4.53 -9.46 -10.27
CA GLY A 115 4.05 -9.62 -8.90
C GLY A 115 5.14 -10.09 -7.95
N ILE A 116 4.87 -10.03 -6.66
CA ILE A 116 5.71 -10.60 -5.62
C ILE A 116 4.85 -11.25 -4.53
N ALA A 117 5.13 -12.51 -4.21
CA ALA A 117 4.55 -13.20 -3.08
C ALA A 117 5.64 -13.49 -2.06
N VAL A 118 5.48 -12.98 -0.85
CA VAL A 118 6.42 -13.14 0.26
C VAL A 118 5.72 -13.97 1.33
N SER A 119 6.14 -15.23 1.47
CA SER A 119 5.61 -16.17 2.47
C SER A 119 6.69 -16.55 3.49
N GLY A 120 6.29 -16.66 4.76
CA GLY A 120 7.22 -16.99 5.85
C GLY A 120 8.20 -15.86 6.25
N LEU A 121 8.10 -14.68 5.62
CA LEU A 121 8.85 -13.47 5.98
C LEU A 121 7.93 -12.38 6.52
N GLY A 122 8.41 -11.70 7.55
CA GLY A 122 7.62 -10.69 8.26
C GLY A 122 7.48 -9.36 7.54
N ARG A 123 8.44 -8.93 6.70
CA ARG A 123 8.54 -7.51 6.28
C ARG A 123 8.91 -7.31 4.81
N PHE A 124 8.17 -6.44 4.13
CA PHE A 124 8.44 -6.02 2.75
C PHE A 124 8.52 -4.49 2.62
N TYR A 125 9.47 -4.06 1.79
CA TYR A 125 9.70 -2.68 1.38
C TYR A 125 10.10 -2.65 -0.11
N GLY A 126 9.64 -1.69 -0.90
CA GLY A 126 10.15 -1.57 -2.26
C GLY A 126 9.44 -0.56 -3.14
N GLY A 127 9.95 -0.41 -4.37
CA GLY A 127 9.27 0.40 -5.38
C GLY A 127 9.70 0.04 -6.80
N ILE A 128 8.86 0.36 -7.77
CA ILE A 128 9.11 0.12 -9.19
C ILE A 128 8.88 1.36 -10.04
N SER A 129 9.65 1.53 -11.12
CA SER A 129 9.45 2.68 -12.00
C SER A 129 8.33 2.50 -13.04
N GLY A 130 7.76 1.29 -13.13
CA GLY A 130 6.67 0.95 -14.04
C GLY A 130 5.37 0.59 -13.34
N THR A 131 4.66 -0.38 -13.93
CA THR A 131 3.33 -0.82 -13.49
C THR A 131 3.38 -2.14 -12.73
N LEU A 132 2.69 -2.23 -11.59
CA LEU A 132 2.39 -3.50 -10.94
C LEU A 132 1.21 -4.16 -11.65
N ILE A 133 1.43 -5.32 -12.25
CA ILE A 133 0.44 -6.03 -13.07
C ILE A 133 -0.46 -6.94 -12.22
N ASN A 134 0.13 -7.80 -11.38
CA ASN A 134 -0.61 -8.65 -10.45
C ASN A 134 -0.35 -8.19 -9.01
N ASN A 135 -0.04 -9.11 -8.10
CA ASN A 135 -0.12 -8.85 -6.67
C ASN A 135 1.25 -8.74 -6.01
N VAL A 136 1.37 -7.83 -5.05
CA VAL A 136 2.38 -7.81 -3.99
C VAL A 136 1.68 -8.32 -2.73
N ALA A 137 2.17 -9.40 -2.13
CA ALA A 137 1.62 -9.94 -0.89
C ALA A 137 2.73 -10.25 0.12
N ALA A 138 2.58 -9.82 1.37
CA ALA A 138 3.49 -10.10 2.47
C ALA A 138 2.75 -10.14 3.82
N ASP A 139 3.43 -10.57 4.89
CA ASP A 139 2.87 -10.46 6.24
C ASP A 139 2.73 -8.98 6.66
N GLN A 140 3.82 -8.22 6.59
CA GLN A 140 3.81 -6.76 6.77
C GLN A 140 4.39 -6.05 5.54
N ILE A 141 3.68 -5.03 5.06
CA ILE A 141 4.17 -4.10 4.03
C ILE A 141 4.35 -2.75 4.69
N PHE A 142 5.58 -2.22 4.66
CA PHE A 142 5.85 -0.87 5.18
C PHE A 142 5.59 0.18 4.11
N ARG A 143 6.12 -0.05 2.91
CA ARG A 143 5.93 0.83 1.77
C ARG A 143 6.06 0.09 0.45
N PHE A 144 5.19 0.43 -0.50
CA PHE A 144 5.32 0.02 -1.88
C PHE A 144 5.00 1.19 -2.81
N ASP A 145 5.95 1.56 -3.67
CA ASP A 145 5.77 2.68 -4.61
C ASP A 145 5.77 2.16 -6.06
N ALA A 146 4.89 2.71 -6.91
CA ALA A 146 4.87 2.42 -8.34
C ALA A 146 4.73 3.71 -9.16
N ASP A 147 5.81 4.17 -9.80
CA ASP A 147 5.84 5.49 -10.44
C ASP A 147 4.75 5.66 -11.52
N VAL A 148 4.34 4.57 -12.19
CA VAL A 148 3.30 4.59 -13.23
C VAL A 148 1.94 4.18 -12.68
N ALA A 149 1.76 2.90 -12.35
CA ALA A 149 0.43 2.39 -12.00
C ALA A 149 0.44 1.13 -11.13
N ILE A 150 -0.65 0.92 -10.39
CA ILE A 150 -1.00 -0.34 -9.74
C ILE A 150 -2.28 -0.88 -10.34
N ASN A 151 -2.20 -2.05 -11.00
CA ASN A 151 -3.37 -2.71 -11.62
C ASN A 151 -3.80 -3.99 -10.92
N GLY A 152 -2.92 -4.62 -10.14
CA GLY A 152 -3.28 -5.72 -9.24
C GLY A 152 -3.31 -5.26 -7.78
N GLY A 153 -3.11 -6.19 -6.84
CA GLY A 153 -3.29 -5.90 -5.42
C GLY A 153 -2.02 -5.77 -4.59
N VAL A 154 -2.09 -5.00 -3.51
CA VAL A 154 -1.05 -4.90 -2.48
C VAL A 154 -1.66 -5.35 -1.15
N PHE A 155 -1.25 -6.53 -0.68
CA PHE A 155 -1.86 -7.23 0.44
C PHE A 155 -0.87 -7.39 1.59
N ALA A 156 -1.23 -6.88 2.76
CA ALA A 156 -0.56 -7.18 4.01
C ALA A 156 -1.52 -7.89 4.98
N THR A 157 -1.02 -8.88 5.72
CA THR A 157 -1.79 -9.52 6.79
C THR A 157 -1.83 -8.63 8.02
N ASN A 158 -0.72 -8.01 8.38
CA ASN A 158 -0.53 -7.15 9.53
C ASN A 158 0.04 -5.80 9.06
N ALA A 159 -0.19 -4.73 9.81
CA ALA A 159 0.57 -3.50 9.59
C ALA A 159 2.03 -3.70 10.03
N GLY A 160 2.96 -2.97 9.40
CA GLY A 160 4.36 -2.94 9.82
C GLY A 160 4.53 -2.47 11.26
N ASN A 161 5.72 -2.68 11.82
CA ASN A 161 6.11 -2.05 13.09
C ASN A 161 5.86 -0.53 13.01
N PHE A 162 5.39 0.06 14.11
CA PHE A 162 4.91 1.45 14.15
C PHE A 162 3.66 1.74 13.30
N SER A 163 2.96 0.71 12.85
CA SER A 163 1.71 0.84 12.09
C SER A 163 1.88 1.56 10.76
N ILE A 164 3.03 1.36 10.12
CA ILE A 164 3.36 1.94 8.82
C ILE A 164 2.95 0.96 7.71
N PHE A 165 2.06 1.41 6.83
CA PHE A 165 1.72 0.79 5.56
C PHE A 165 1.36 1.92 4.58
N VAL A 166 2.29 2.19 3.67
CA VAL A 166 2.17 3.21 2.63
C VAL A 166 2.11 2.54 1.26
N VAL A 167 1.19 3.00 0.40
CA VAL A 167 1.21 2.66 -1.03
C VAL A 167 1.04 3.94 -1.83
N ASP A 168 2.03 4.27 -2.65
CA ASP A 168 2.00 5.44 -3.50
C ASP A 168 2.13 4.99 -4.97
N ALA A 169 1.35 5.59 -5.86
CA ALA A 169 1.44 5.29 -7.29
C ALA A 169 1.11 6.48 -8.19
N GLY A 170 1.56 6.46 -9.44
CA GLY A 170 1.09 7.42 -10.44
C GLY A 170 -0.44 7.33 -10.66
N SER A 171 -0.97 6.11 -10.68
CA SER A 171 -2.39 5.81 -10.77
C SER A 171 -2.76 4.41 -10.25
N TYR A 172 -4.04 4.18 -9.98
CA TYR A 172 -4.58 2.86 -9.62
C TYR A 172 -5.65 2.44 -10.63
N GLY A 173 -5.51 1.23 -11.16
CA GLY A 173 -6.45 0.62 -12.09
C GLY A 173 -7.77 0.17 -11.42
N PRO A 174 -8.80 -0.16 -12.22
CA PRO A 174 -10.10 -0.60 -11.70
C PRO A 174 -10.05 -1.84 -10.82
N ASN A 175 -9.06 -2.71 -11.06
CA ASN A 175 -8.89 -3.98 -10.35
C ASN A 175 -7.88 -3.87 -9.21
N ALA A 176 -7.38 -2.66 -8.91
CA ALA A 176 -6.43 -2.47 -7.83
C ALA A 176 -7.11 -2.80 -6.48
N ILE A 177 -6.42 -3.54 -5.63
CA ILE A 177 -6.90 -3.86 -4.27
C ILE A 177 -5.78 -3.57 -3.30
N ILE A 178 -5.98 -2.62 -2.39
CA ILE A 178 -5.03 -2.36 -1.32
C ILE A 178 -5.64 -2.81 0.00
N GLN A 179 -5.01 -3.77 0.67
CA GLN A 179 -5.59 -4.39 1.85
C GLN A 179 -4.57 -4.60 2.96
N CYS A 180 -4.94 -4.19 4.17
CA CYS A 180 -4.29 -4.60 5.41
C CYS A 180 -5.29 -5.33 6.30
N SER A 181 -5.19 -6.65 6.45
CA SER A 181 -6.23 -7.43 7.15
C SER A 181 -6.30 -7.14 8.66
N ASN A 182 -5.15 -7.03 9.33
CA ASN A 182 -5.01 -6.87 10.78
C ASN A 182 -4.13 -5.66 11.12
N GLY A 183 -4.53 -4.48 10.67
CA GLY A 183 -3.77 -3.27 10.96
C GLY A 183 -4.31 -2.04 10.25
N PRO A 184 -3.70 -0.88 10.50
CA PRO A 184 -4.03 0.33 9.78
C PRO A 184 -3.29 0.43 8.45
N ILE A 185 -3.87 1.20 7.54
CA ILE A 185 -3.18 1.77 6.39
C ILE A 185 -2.81 3.20 6.75
N THR A 186 -1.53 3.55 6.64
CA THR A 186 -1.05 4.90 6.94
C THR A 186 -1.41 5.85 5.82
N ARG A 187 -1.14 5.47 4.57
CA ARG A 187 -1.35 6.36 3.43
C ARG A 187 -1.53 5.57 2.16
N ILE A 188 -2.51 5.99 1.37
CA ILE A 188 -2.62 5.67 -0.05
C ILE A 188 -2.57 6.98 -0.81
N ALA A 189 -1.62 7.13 -1.73
CA ALA A 189 -1.56 8.30 -2.60
C ALA A 189 -1.53 7.92 -4.07
N ALA A 190 -2.26 8.68 -4.87
CA ALA A 190 -2.19 8.64 -6.33
C ALA A 190 -1.84 10.02 -6.89
N THR A 191 -1.05 10.06 -7.96
CA THR A 191 -0.82 11.34 -8.66
C THR A 191 -2.06 11.79 -9.43
N SER A 192 -2.61 10.89 -10.25
CA SER A 192 -3.62 11.25 -11.28
C SER A 192 -5.00 10.63 -11.08
N LEU A 193 -5.08 9.36 -10.72
CA LEU A 193 -6.34 8.64 -10.63
C LEU A 193 -6.22 7.50 -9.63
N LEU A 194 -7.20 7.38 -8.73
CA LEU A 194 -7.30 6.25 -7.81
C LEU A 194 -8.60 5.49 -8.05
N ARG A 195 -8.51 4.24 -8.52
CA ARG A 195 -9.63 3.30 -8.64
C ARG A 195 -9.37 2.05 -7.81
N GLY A 196 -10.36 1.16 -7.77
CA GLY A 196 -10.25 -0.13 -7.10
C GLY A 196 -10.77 -0.08 -5.66
N THR A 197 -10.28 -0.99 -4.82
CA THR A 197 -10.77 -1.20 -3.45
C THR A 197 -9.67 -0.94 -2.44
N ILE A 198 -9.98 -0.22 -1.37
CA ILE A 198 -9.06 -0.02 -0.23
C ILE A 198 -9.75 -0.56 1.03
N SER A 199 -9.08 -1.44 1.77
CA SER A 199 -9.62 -1.99 3.01
C SER A 199 -8.55 -2.11 4.09
N ALA A 200 -8.85 -1.63 5.30
CA ALA A 200 -8.02 -1.80 6.48
C ALA A 200 -8.79 -2.48 7.61
N GLY A 201 -8.12 -3.39 8.30
CA GLY A 201 -8.65 -4.06 9.49
C GLY A 201 -8.88 -3.10 10.66
N THR A 202 -8.21 -1.95 10.69
CA THR A 202 -8.44 -0.90 11.70
C THR A 202 -8.64 0.46 11.03
N ASN A 203 -7.62 1.32 10.98
CA ASN A 203 -7.73 2.68 10.49
C ASN A 203 -7.18 2.86 9.07
N ILE A 204 -7.70 3.84 8.34
CA ILE A 204 -7.04 4.38 7.15
C ILE A 204 -6.76 5.84 7.44
N ASN A 205 -5.49 6.23 7.62
CA ASN A 205 -5.21 7.60 8.05
C ASN A 205 -5.33 8.60 6.90
N GLU A 206 -4.93 8.22 5.69
CA GLU A 206 -4.94 9.10 4.53
C GLU A 206 -5.18 8.36 3.21
N VAL A 207 -6.07 8.90 2.39
CA VAL A 207 -6.23 8.55 0.97
C VAL A 207 -6.24 9.85 0.16
N THR A 208 -5.30 10.00 -0.76
CA THR A 208 -5.11 11.26 -1.51
C THR A 208 -4.93 11.05 -3.02
N VAL A 209 -5.51 11.95 -3.81
CA VAL A 209 -5.24 12.08 -5.26
C VAL A 209 -4.86 13.52 -5.58
N SER A 210 -3.61 13.76 -5.96
CA SER A 210 -3.06 15.13 -6.01
C SER A 210 -3.46 15.94 -7.24
N ALA A 211 -3.77 15.29 -8.37
CA ALA A 211 -4.00 15.98 -9.65
C ALA A 211 -5.21 15.44 -10.45
N GLY A 212 -6.05 14.59 -9.85
CA GLY A 212 -7.26 14.09 -10.52
C GLY A 212 -8.24 13.40 -9.58
N ASP A 213 -8.94 12.40 -10.10
CA ASP A 213 -10.14 11.84 -9.46
C ASP A 213 -9.81 10.65 -8.54
N LEU A 214 -10.58 10.54 -7.46
CA LEU A 214 -10.67 9.34 -6.63
C LEU A 214 -11.96 8.62 -7.02
N ALA A 215 -11.86 7.63 -7.89
CA ALA A 215 -12.96 6.78 -8.37
C ALA A 215 -12.83 5.34 -7.81
N ALA A 216 -12.50 5.23 -6.52
CA ALA A 216 -12.50 3.96 -5.82
C ALA A 216 -13.91 3.36 -5.77
N THR A 217 -13.99 2.04 -5.88
CA THR A 217 -15.22 1.28 -5.66
C THR A 217 -15.60 1.36 -4.19
N SER A 218 -14.65 1.06 -3.29
CA SER A 218 -14.84 1.24 -1.86
C SER A 218 -13.57 1.62 -1.10
N ILE A 219 -13.77 2.31 0.02
CA ILE A 219 -12.76 2.62 1.03
C ILE A 219 -13.32 2.23 2.40
N GLU A 220 -12.72 1.23 3.03
CA GLU A 220 -13.33 0.55 4.18
C GLU A 220 -12.38 0.41 5.37
N ALA A 221 -12.84 0.88 6.52
CA ALA A 221 -12.20 0.76 7.83
C ALA A 221 -13.26 0.24 8.83
N LEU A 222 -13.80 -0.95 8.57
CA LEU A 222 -15.04 -1.45 9.21
C LEU A 222 -14.92 -1.71 10.72
N GLN A 223 -13.71 -1.66 11.27
CA GLN A 223 -13.44 -1.76 12.71
C GLN A 223 -12.65 -0.56 13.27
N GLY A 224 -12.38 0.45 12.45
CA GLY A 224 -11.65 1.65 12.87
C GLY A 224 -12.18 2.92 12.21
N ALA A 225 -11.32 3.91 12.08
CA ALA A 225 -11.65 5.24 11.57
C ALA A 225 -10.96 5.52 10.22
N ILE A 226 -11.53 6.45 9.47
CA ILE A 226 -10.85 7.04 8.31
C ILE A 226 -10.43 8.46 8.67
N GLY A 227 -9.17 8.80 8.45
CA GLY A 227 -8.65 10.14 8.68
C GLY A 227 -9.10 11.08 7.56
N THR A 228 -8.23 11.27 6.59
CA THR A 228 -8.48 12.18 5.45
C THR A 228 -8.70 11.39 4.17
N VAL A 229 -9.71 11.79 3.42
CA VAL A 229 -9.90 11.40 2.02
C VAL A 229 -9.96 12.67 1.18
N SER A 230 -9.04 12.83 0.24
CA SER A 230 -8.99 14.03 -0.60
C SER A 230 -8.65 13.71 -2.05
N ALA A 231 -9.30 14.44 -2.96
CA ALA A 231 -9.00 14.40 -4.38
C ALA A 231 -8.95 15.83 -4.92
N ALA A 232 -7.98 16.16 -5.78
CA ALA A 232 -8.00 17.44 -6.48
C ALA A 232 -9.20 17.52 -7.44
N GLY A 233 -9.56 16.41 -8.08
CA GLY A 233 -10.76 16.26 -8.88
C GLY A 233 -11.97 15.83 -8.04
N LYS A 234 -12.70 14.85 -8.54
CA LYS A 234 -13.93 14.32 -7.93
C LYS A 234 -13.65 13.12 -7.03
N ILE A 235 -14.50 12.91 -6.04
CA ILE A 235 -14.64 11.61 -5.35
C ILE A 235 -15.85 10.91 -5.94
N GLY A 236 -15.67 9.75 -6.55
CA GLY A 236 -16.70 8.97 -7.25
C GLY A 236 -17.23 9.64 -8.52
N SER A 237 -18.30 9.07 -9.05
CA SER A 237 -19.06 9.63 -10.17
C SER A 237 -20.56 9.35 -10.02
N SER A 238 -21.41 10.05 -10.77
CA SER A 238 -22.86 9.80 -10.75
C SER A 238 -23.24 8.39 -11.20
N ALA A 239 -22.48 7.79 -12.12
CA ALA A 239 -22.69 6.43 -12.59
C ALA A 239 -22.13 5.36 -11.64
N SER A 240 -21.15 5.74 -10.81
CA SER A 240 -20.48 4.83 -9.87
C SER A 240 -20.04 5.64 -8.65
N PRO A 241 -20.95 5.86 -7.69
CA PRO A 241 -20.60 6.53 -6.44
C PRO A 241 -19.61 5.70 -5.63
N THR A 242 -18.63 6.35 -5.02
CA THR A 242 -17.67 5.66 -4.14
C THR A 242 -18.33 5.30 -2.82
N VAL A 243 -18.19 4.06 -2.37
CA VAL A 243 -18.64 3.65 -1.03
C VAL A 243 -17.53 3.91 -0.02
N ILE A 244 -17.78 4.73 1.00
CA ILE A 244 -16.82 4.92 2.09
C ILE A 244 -17.46 4.52 3.41
N SER A 245 -16.84 3.58 4.12
CA SER A 245 -17.37 3.03 5.37
C SER A 245 -16.31 2.98 6.46
N ALA A 246 -16.61 3.59 7.61
CA ALA A 246 -15.79 3.55 8.81
C ALA A 246 -16.67 3.27 10.03
N ARG A 247 -16.15 2.58 11.04
CA ARG A 247 -16.89 2.34 12.30
C ARG A 247 -16.76 3.50 13.28
N ASN A 248 -15.56 4.04 13.39
CA ASN A 248 -15.17 5.01 14.42
C ASN A 248 -15.03 6.44 13.87
N GLY A 249 -15.67 6.73 12.73
CA GLY A 249 -15.80 8.07 12.19
C GLY A 249 -14.86 8.36 11.03
N ILE A 250 -15.09 9.53 10.43
CA ILE A 250 -14.32 10.06 9.32
C ILE A 250 -13.90 11.49 9.64
N THR A 251 -12.61 11.81 9.55
CA THR A 251 -12.13 13.15 9.94
C THR A 251 -12.41 14.18 8.86
N ARG A 252 -12.02 13.93 7.60
CA ARG A 252 -12.14 14.94 6.55
C ARG A 252 -12.35 14.34 5.16
N PHE A 253 -13.31 14.92 4.43
CA PHE A 253 -13.41 14.84 2.98
C PHE A 253 -13.16 16.21 2.34
N THR A 254 -12.35 16.24 1.29
CA THR A 254 -12.17 17.42 0.45
C THR A 254 -12.01 17.02 -1.02
N ALA A 255 -12.92 17.49 -1.88
CA ALA A 255 -12.82 17.30 -3.32
C ALA A 255 -13.52 18.43 -4.10
N THR A 256 -13.34 18.49 -5.41
CA THR A 256 -14.09 19.40 -6.28
C THR A 256 -15.59 19.08 -6.25
N GLU A 257 -15.92 17.79 -6.40
CA GLU A 257 -17.26 17.22 -6.29
C GLU A 257 -17.19 15.90 -5.53
N ILE A 258 -18.28 15.51 -4.86
CA ILE A 258 -18.38 14.24 -4.15
C ILE A 258 -19.64 13.51 -4.63
N PHE A 259 -19.44 12.31 -5.16
CA PHE A 259 -20.46 11.31 -5.49
C PHE A 259 -20.17 10.08 -4.63
N GLY A 260 -20.80 10.01 -3.45
CA GLY A 260 -20.40 9.01 -2.46
C GLY A 260 -21.52 8.57 -1.54
N ASN A 261 -21.43 7.30 -1.15
CA ASN A 261 -22.24 6.71 -0.08
C ASN A 261 -21.35 6.57 1.15
N ILE A 262 -21.51 7.48 2.10
CA ILE A 262 -20.59 7.66 3.22
C ILE A 262 -21.25 7.18 4.50
N THR A 263 -20.73 6.12 5.11
CA THR A 263 -21.17 5.60 6.41
C THR A 263 -20.04 5.76 7.42
N ALA A 264 -20.11 6.79 8.27
CA ALA A 264 -19.10 7.06 9.29
C ALA A 264 -19.30 6.25 10.57
N ASN A 265 -20.46 5.60 10.75
CA ASN A 265 -20.85 4.82 11.92
C ASN A 265 -21.17 3.35 11.57
N ALA A 266 -20.42 2.78 10.62
CA ALA A 266 -20.60 1.41 10.16
C ALA A 266 -20.56 0.40 11.33
N ASN A 267 -21.25 -0.74 11.19
CA ASN A 267 -21.35 -1.78 12.23
C ASN A 267 -21.86 -1.25 13.59
N GLY A 268 -22.76 -0.26 13.57
CA GLY A 268 -23.31 0.36 14.77
C GLY A 268 -22.29 1.16 15.58
N GLY A 269 -21.20 1.60 14.94
CA GLY A 269 -20.15 2.37 15.57
C GLY A 269 -20.60 3.76 16.04
N ASN A 270 -19.76 4.44 16.84
CA ASN A 270 -20.05 5.77 17.34
C ASN A 270 -19.58 6.89 16.42
N GLY A 271 -19.22 6.55 15.17
CA GLY A 271 -18.43 7.43 14.34
C GLY A 271 -19.15 8.70 13.88
N ASN A 272 -18.39 9.79 13.95
CA ASN A 272 -18.81 11.13 13.55
C ASN A 272 -18.12 11.50 12.24
N ILE A 273 -18.65 12.53 11.57
CA ILE A 273 -17.91 13.25 10.54
C ILE A 273 -17.46 14.60 11.09
N ALA A 274 -16.18 14.93 10.95
CA ALA A 274 -15.70 16.26 11.36
C ALA A 274 -15.80 17.31 10.23
N SER A 275 -15.48 16.95 8.99
CA SER A 275 -15.55 17.84 7.84
C SER A 275 -15.88 17.11 6.54
N LEU A 276 -16.82 17.65 5.76
CA LEU A 276 -17.06 17.28 4.37
C LEU A 276 -17.14 18.55 3.54
N VAL A 277 -16.23 18.69 2.57
CA VAL A 277 -16.12 19.90 1.76
C VAL A 277 -16.10 19.55 0.28
N THR A 278 -17.00 20.18 -0.49
CA THR A 278 -16.84 20.31 -1.93
C THR A 278 -16.34 21.72 -2.26
N THR A 279 -15.29 21.85 -3.08
CA THR A 279 -14.64 23.14 -3.31
C THR A 279 -15.29 23.95 -4.43
N SER A 280 -15.92 23.31 -5.41
CA SER A 280 -16.60 24.03 -6.49
C SER A 280 -17.86 23.36 -7.04
N GLY A 281 -18.23 22.15 -6.60
CA GLY A 281 -19.39 21.45 -7.14
C GLY A 281 -20.20 20.66 -6.11
N ASN A 282 -20.91 19.63 -6.59
CA ASN A 282 -22.01 19.01 -5.86
C ASN A 282 -21.55 17.98 -4.82
N PHE A 283 -22.38 17.77 -3.80
CA PHE A 283 -22.38 16.53 -3.03
C PHE A 283 -23.65 15.74 -3.38
N ILE A 284 -23.47 14.58 -4.00
CA ILE A 284 -24.53 13.66 -4.40
C ILE A 284 -24.33 12.29 -3.76
N GLY A 285 -25.38 11.72 -3.15
CA GLY A 285 -25.34 10.36 -2.62
C GLY A 285 -25.98 10.23 -1.24
N SER A 286 -25.24 9.68 -0.28
CA SER A 286 -25.75 9.49 1.08
C SER A 286 -24.67 9.73 2.13
N LEU A 287 -25.12 10.19 3.30
CA LEU A 287 -24.30 10.37 4.48
C LEU A 287 -25.02 9.79 5.68
N THR A 288 -24.42 8.81 6.34
CA THR A 288 -24.87 8.31 7.65
C THR A 288 -23.74 8.51 8.66
N ALA A 289 -24.02 9.24 9.72
CA ALA A 289 -23.10 9.48 10.81
C ALA A 289 -23.87 9.62 12.13
N LYS A 290 -23.21 9.33 13.26
CA LYS A 290 -23.83 9.57 14.57
C LYS A 290 -24.00 11.07 14.85
N ASN A 291 -22.96 11.84 14.53
CA ASN A 291 -22.98 13.29 14.61
C ASN A 291 -22.06 13.91 13.55
N ILE A 292 -22.27 15.20 13.30
CA ILE A 292 -21.32 16.05 12.58
C ILE A 292 -20.64 16.94 13.62
N LEU A 293 -19.44 16.55 14.06
CA LEU A 293 -18.74 17.18 15.20
C LEU A 293 -17.35 17.68 14.78
N ALA A 294 -17.13 18.99 14.90
CA ALA A 294 -15.85 19.60 14.56
C ALA A 294 -15.20 20.24 15.78
N SER A 295 -13.95 19.88 16.09
CA SER A 295 -13.14 20.55 17.11
C SER A 295 -12.29 21.72 16.53
N ALA A 296 -11.99 21.73 15.22
CA ALA A 296 -11.24 22.80 14.52
C ALA A 296 -11.72 22.99 13.07
N ALA A 297 -11.54 24.18 12.48
CA ALA A 297 -12.06 24.58 11.16
C ALA A 297 -11.18 24.14 9.95
N PRO A 298 -11.71 23.97 8.72
CA PRO A 298 -13.13 24.06 8.31
C PRO A 298 -13.98 22.96 8.96
N ARG A 299 -15.22 23.31 9.31
CA ARG A 299 -16.12 22.53 10.18
C ARG A 299 -17.36 22.07 9.42
N GLY A 300 -17.83 20.85 9.69
CA GLY A 300 -19.14 20.40 9.25
C GLY A 300 -19.22 20.12 7.75
N ILE A 301 -20.41 20.31 7.18
CA ILE A 301 -20.67 20.08 5.76
C ILE A 301 -20.67 21.43 5.05
N THR A 302 -19.78 21.60 4.08
CA THR A 302 -19.76 22.75 3.16
C THR A 302 -19.86 22.21 1.74
N VAL A 303 -20.94 22.56 1.05
CA VAL A 303 -21.14 22.17 -0.35
C VAL A 303 -21.19 23.43 -1.20
N ALA A 304 -20.24 23.60 -2.11
CA ALA A 304 -20.16 24.77 -2.99
C ALA A 304 -21.25 24.76 -4.08
N GLY A 305 -21.64 23.57 -4.53
CA GLY A 305 -22.73 23.36 -5.50
C GLY A 305 -24.01 22.84 -4.86
N THR A 306 -24.70 21.94 -5.57
CA THR A 306 -25.93 21.30 -5.11
C THR A 306 -25.64 20.26 -4.04
N LEU A 307 -26.42 20.29 -2.96
CA LEU A 307 -26.53 19.20 -2.00
C LEU A 307 -27.74 18.32 -2.38
N ASP A 308 -27.47 17.16 -2.99
CA ASP A 308 -28.46 16.15 -3.36
C ASP A 308 -28.10 14.82 -2.68
N ALA A 309 -28.29 14.79 -1.35
CA ALA A 309 -27.90 13.66 -0.54
C ALA A 309 -28.98 13.29 0.49
N ASN A 310 -29.08 12.00 0.77
CA ASN A 310 -29.81 11.50 1.94
C ASN A 310 -28.89 11.59 3.18
N ILE A 311 -29.25 12.42 4.17
CA ILE A 311 -28.46 12.68 5.39
C ILE A 311 -29.27 12.28 6.62
#